data_AF-A0A0M9DUA7-F1
#
_entry.id   AF-A0A0M9DUA7-F1
#
_cell.length_a   1.000
_cell.length_b   1.000
_cell.length_c   1.000
_cell.angle_alpha   90.00
_cell.angle_beta   90.00
_cell.angle_gamma   90.00
#
_symmetry.space_group_name_H-M   'P 1'
#
loop_
_entity.id
_entity.type
_entity.pdbx_description
1 polymer ?
#
loop_
_entity_poly.entity_id
_entity_poly.type
_entity_poly.pdbx_seq_one_letter_code
_entity_poly.pdbx_strand_id
1 'polypeptide(L)'
;MGVIVLLKNLERLIYWDMGNQKKVPLYIQLEAIEKTKIQKQQKYQEILKTPKDLSKVFLKNVELIFSKKSFHYTYPEVFNKIKADFEELSQRIYLPHLKSYKALLEILAKKRCFDLLQNYEYLASLKKIALKSNYFIREIETWERKSHNITKQWTDLLKHLFAEYPVPAFLNSAWLTEKANYMQWYIDLAQGNSVRKLSLLPFNMTKKMAHAFMQAPSYLNIHEALRYAQVIGLGGDDYLAWYINGSYLGRNNFVNERFWGEVIEFFVKAGMFDMEKIEEMVDYIREQYIQNNAYSMKGRTINSVLRQTLEWHQTLNRRFNRGGNYVWKTCGIEGFIWEEGTGIKTKMYEIQELLSTNELKAEGAKQKHCVSSYDTRCHKGQCAIFTLKSDEFGMIETLITLEIDLNSKTIVQARGKYNRCMQPKEKHLVTLWAQNQNLKVSKWV
;
A
#
# COMPACT_ATOMS: atom_id res chain seq x y z
N MET A 1 28.00 -25.15 -24.55
CA MET A 1 28.83 -25.20 -25.78
C MET A 1 29.07 -23.84 -26.45
N GLY A 2 28.19 -22.83 -26.30
CA GLY A 2 28.38 -21.51 -26.96
C GLY A 2 29.53 -20.63 -26.42
N VAL A 3 29.82 -20.66 -25.12
CA VAL A 3 30.88 -19.81 -24.50
C VAL A 3 32.29 -20.27 -24.87
N ILE A 4 32.50 -21.58 -25.06
CA ILE A 4 33.81 -22.17 -25.42
C ILE A 4 34.16 -21.89 -26.89
N VAL A 5 33.16 -21.80 -27.77
CA VAL A 5 33.36 -21.48 -29.20
C VAL A 5 33.72 -20.00 -29.41
N LEU A 6 33.19 -19.09 -28.57
CA LEU A 6 33.55 -17.66 -28.57
C LEU A 6 34.99 -17.42 -28.11
N LEU A 7 35.46 -18.14 -27.07
CA LEU A 7 36.84 -18.01 -26.57
C LEU A 7 37.89 -18.53 -27.58
N LYS A 8 37.64 -19.66 -28.25
CA LYS A 8 38.56 -20.22 -29.28
C LYS A 8 38.74 -19.31 -30.50
N ASN A 9 37.77 -18.46 -30.82
CA ASN A 9 37.88 -17.49 -31.92
C ASN A 9 38.62 -16.20 -31.52
N LEU A 10 38.63 -15.84 -30.22
CA LEU A 10 39.34 -14.67 -29.70
C LEU A 10 40.86 -14.90 -29.53
N GLU A 11 41.30 -16.15 -29.34
CA GLU A 11 42.72 -16.53 -29.34
C GLU A 11 43.44 -16.21 -30.67
N ARG A 12 42.70 -16.16 -31.79
CA ARG A 12 43.24 -15.88 -33.13
C ARG A 12 43.19 -14.41 -33.54
N LEU A 13 42.51 -13.55 -32.75
CA LEU A 13 42.41 -12.12 -33.00
C LEU A 13 43.54 -11.40 -32.27
N ILE A 14 44.33 -10.64 -33.01
CA ILE A 14 45.54 -9.99 -32.52
C ILE A 14 45.37 -8.49 -32.70
N TYR A 15 45.62 -7.71 -31.65
CA TYR A 15 45.68 -6.25 -31.76
C TYR A 15 47.13 -5.76 -31.61
N TRP A 16 47.39 -4.57 -32.14
CA TRP A 16 48.70 -3.94 -32.07
C TRP A 16 48.77 -3.01 -30.86
N ASP A 17 49.56 -3.38 -29.86
CA ASP A 17 49.80 -2.54 -28.68
C ASP A 17 50.82 -1.45 -29.05
N MET A 18 50.32 -0.21 -29.21
CA MET A 18 51.14 0.94 -29.59
C MET A 18 52.18 1.32 -28.52
N GLY A 19 51.98 0.96 -27.25
CA GLY A 19 52.92 1.28 -26.17
C GLY A 19 54.16 0.37 -26.15
N ASN A 20 53.99 -0.90 -26.49
CA ASN A 20 55.06 -1.91 -26.47
C ASN A 20 55.51 -2.38 -27.87
N GLN A 21 54.94 -1.80 -28.93
CA GLN A 21 55.22 -2.10 -30.35
C GLN A 21 55.21 -3.61 -30.66
N LYS A 22 54.25 -4.35 -30.11
CA LYS A 22 54.12 -5.80 -30.32
C LYS A 22 52.67 -6.21 -30.56
N LYS A 23 52.51 -7.33 -31.28
CA LYS A 23 51.24 -8.03 -31.51
C LYS A 23 50.86 -8.79 -30.24
N VAL A 24 49.73 -8.45 -29.63
CA VAL A 24 49.23 -9.10 -28.42
C VAL A 24 47.86 -9.74 -28.70
N PRO A 25 47.63 -10.99 -28.28
CA PRO A 25 46.31 -11.61 -28.38
C PRO A 25 45.22 -10.77 -27.70
N LEU A 26 44.09 -10.58 -28.37
CA LEU A 26 42.99 -9.71 -27.94
C LEU A 26 42.41 -10.11 -26.57
N TYR A 27 42.48 -11.40 -26.22
CA TYR A 27 42.00 -11.90 -24.92
C TYR A 27 42.77 -11.31 -23.72
N ILE A 28 44.08 -11.01 -23.87
CA ILE A 28 44.91 -10.43 -22.80
C ILE A 28 44.46 -9.00 -22.47
N GLN A 29 44.08 -8.23 -23.49
CA GLN A 29 43.53 -6.88 -23.29
C GLN A 29 42.15 -6.92 -22.64
N LEU A 30 41.30 -7.87 -23.05
CA LEU A 30 39.98 -8.07 -22.45
C LEU A 30 40.10 -8.50 -20.97
N GLU A 31 41.01 -9.41 -20.65
CA GLU A 31 41.31 -9.80 -19.26
C GLU A 31 41.83 -8.63 -18.42
N ALA A 32 42.70 -7.77 -18.99
CA ALA A 32 43.19 -6.57 -18.30
C ALA A 32 42.06 -5.55 -18.03
N ILE A 33 41.14 -5.38 -18.99
CA ILE A 33 39.95 -4.53 -18.85
C ILE A 33 39.02 -5.11 -17.77
N GLU A 34 38.79 -6.43 -17.77
CA GLU A 34 37.98 -7.10 -16.75
C GLU A 34 38.61 -7.00 -15.36
N LYS A 35 39.91 -7.25 -15.21
CA LYS A 35 40.63 -7.07 -13.94
C LYS A 35 40.53 -5.64 -13.42
N THR A 36 40.63 -4.65 -14.31
CA THR A 36 40.47 -3.23 -13.95
C THR A 36 39.03 -2.89 -13.51
N LYS A 37 38.02 -3.49 -14.16
CA LYS A 37 36.60 -3.37 -13.75
C LYS A 37 36.36 -4.01 -12.38
N ILE A 38 36.88 -5.21 -12.16
CA ILE A 38 36.76 -5.95 -10.89
C ILE A 38 37.45 -5.19 -9.75
N GLN A 39 38.66 -4.66 -9.97
CA GLN A 39 39.37 -3.85 -8.96
C GLN A 39 38.63 -2.55 -8.63
N LYS A 40 38.05 -1.87 -9.63
CA LYS A 40 37.18 -0.70 -9.40
C LYS A 40 35.95 -1.08 -8.58
N GLN A 41 35.35 -2.23 -8.86
CA GLN A 41 34.17 -2.73 -8.15
C GLN A 41 34.48 -3.17 -6.71
N GLN A 42 35.65 -3.74 -6.45
CA GLN A 42 36.11 -4.11 -5.10
C GLN A 42 36.44 -2.88 -4.24
N LYS A 43 37.22 -1.94 -4.77
CA LYS A 43 37.49 -0.65 -4.12
C LYS A 43 36.20 0.14 -3.84
N TYR A 44 35.21 -0.02 -4.70
CA TYR A 44 33.88 0.56 -4.55
C TYR A 44 33.05 -0.13 -3.45
N GLN A 45 33.09 -1.47 -3.34
CA GLN A 45 32.48 -2.20 -2.21
C GLN A 45 33.12 -1.86 -0.86
N GLU A 46 34.38 -1.44 -0.84
CA GLU A 46 35.04 -0.93 0.37
C GLU A 46 34.60 0.49 0.75
N ILE A 47 34.40 1.39 -0.23
CA ILE A 47 33.87 2.76 -0.01
C ILE A 47 32.44 2.75 0.55
N LEU A 48 31.64 1.75 0.18
CA LEU A 48 30.27 1.57 0.69
C LEU A 48 30.23 1.17 2.18
N LYS A 49 31.34 0.72 2.77
CA LYS A 49 31.38 0.23 4.16
C LYS A 49 31.53 1.34 5.21
N THR A 50 31.92 2.55 4.83
CA THR A 50 32.11 3.69 5.76
C THR A 50 30.99 4.74 5.65
N PRO A 51 30.20 5.00 6.71
CA PRO A 51 29.09 5.96 6.68
C PRO A 51 29.49 7.41 6.35
N LYS A 52 30.74 7.82 6.60
CA LYS A 52 31.26 9.16 6.23
C LYS A 52 31.48 9.30 4.72
N ASP A 53 31.78 8.20 4.03
CA ASP A 53 32.09 8.22 2.60
C ASP A 53 30.81 8.14 1.75
N LEU A 54 29.78 7.45 2.24
CA LEU A 54 28.44 7.47 1.63
C LEU A 54 27.86 8.88 1.53
N SER A 55 27.97 9.71 2.59
CA SER A 55 27.50 11.11 2.55
C SER A 55 28.25 11.91 1.48
N LYS A 56 29.58 11.76 1.40
CA LYS A 56 30.40 12.46 0.40
C LYS A 56 30.03 12.05 -1.02
N VAL A 57 29.87 10.75 -1.27
CA VAL A 57 29.47 10.21 -2.58
C VAL A 57 28.09 10.72 -2.97
N PHE A 58 27.12 10.69 -2.04
CA PHE A 58 25.77 11.19 -2.30
C PHE A 58 25.76 12.67 -2.63
N LEU A 59 26.42 13.50 -1.80
CA LEU A 59 26.50 14.95 -2.00
C LEU A 59 27.17 15.30 -3.33
N LYS A 60 28.25 14.59 -3.70
CA LYS A 60 28.93 14.77 -4.99
C LYS A 60 28.00 14.48 -6.17
N ASN A 61 27.20 13.41 -6.10
CA ASN A 61 26.26 13.09 -7.17
C ASN A 61 25.13 14.11 -7.27
N VAL A 62 24.62 14.62 -6.14
CA VAL A 62 23.66 15.75 -6.12
C VAL A 62 24.28 16.99 -6.77
N GLU A 63 25.53 17.33 -6.43
CA GLU A 63 26.24 18.47 -7.04
C GLU A 63 26.41 18.32 -8.56
N LEU A 64 26.74 17.11 -9.04
CA LEU A 64 26.85 16.82 -10.47
C LEU A 64 25.52 17.01 -11.21
N ILE A 65 24.40 16.53 -10.63
CA ILE A 65 23.06 16.72 -11.19
C ILE A 65 22.73 18.22 -11.28
N PHE A 66 22.91 18.95 -10.18
CA PHE A 66 22.54 20.37 -10.11
C PHE A 66 23.48 21.29 -10.91
N SER A 67 24.69 20.81 -11.27
CA SER A 67 25.60 21.49 -12.20
C SER A 67 25.41 21.06 -13.66
N LYS A 68 24.39 20.24 -13.97
CA LYS A 68 24.08 19.71 -15.31
C LYS A 68 25.24 18.94 -15.96
N LYS A 69 26.12 18.35 -15.14
CA LYS A 69 27.24 17.54 -15.63
C LYS A 69 26.80 16.09 -15.83
N SER A 70 27.17 15.50 -16.96
CA SER A 70 26.90 14.08 -17.24
C SER A 70 27.86 13.18 -16.46
N PHE A 71 27.32 12.17 -15.76
CA PHE A 71 28.10 11.19 -15.01
C PHE A 71 27.34 9.87 -14.85
N HIS A 72 28.05 8.77 -14.57
CA HIS A 72 27.45 7.47 -14.28
C HIS A 72 27.26 7.30 -12.76
N TYR A 73 26.01 7.17 -12.30
CA TYR A 73 25.70 7.17 -10.88
C TYR A 73 25.94 5.82 -10.19
N THR A 74 26.35 5.89 -8.93
CA THR A 74 26.50 4.77 -7.99
C THR A 74 25.16 4.07 -7.71
N TYR A 75 24.06 4.81 -7.70
CA TYR A 75 22.70 4.32 -7.45
C TYR A 75 21.76 4.87 -8.53
N PRO A 76 21.75 4.27 -9.73
CA PRO A 76 21.06 4.84 -10.88
C PRO A 76 19.60 5.18 -10.59
N GLU A 77 18.85 4.31 -9.90
CA GLU A 77 17.43 4.54 -9.59
C GLU A 77 17.20 5.81 -8.76
N VAL A 78 17.92 5.96 -7.65
CA VAL A 78 17.85 7.12 -6.75
C VAL A 78 18.22 8.41 -7.49
N PHE A 79 19.35 8.40 -8.19
CA PHE A 79 19.86 9.61 -8.85
C PHE A 79 19.11 9.94 -10.14
N ASN A 80 18.55 8.96 -10.84
CA ASN A 80 17.64 9.20 -11.96
C ASN A 80 16.36 9.88 -11.47
N LYS A 81 15.82 9.47 -10.30
CA LYS A 81 14.67 10.16 -9.69
C LYS A 81 15.02 11.59 -9.30
N ILE A 82 16.16 11.81 -8.64
CA ILE A 82 16.63 13.16 -8.26
C ILE A 82 16.83 14.04 -9.51
N LYS A 83 17.41 13.47 -10.57
CA LYS A 83 17.60 14.17 -11.85
C LYS A 83 16.26 14.56 -12.49
N ALA A 84 15.29 13.64 -12.54
CA ALA A 84 13.96 13.92 -13.06
C ALA A 84 13.28 15.05 -12.26
N ASP A 85 13.36 15.02 -10.93
CA ASP A 85 12.80 16.08 -10.08
C ASP A 85 13.53 17.42 -10.28
N PHE A 86 14.85 17.40 -10.45
CA PHE A 86 15.65 18.59 -10.76
C PHE A 86 15.24 19.20 -12.11
N GLU A 87 15.05 18.38 -13.16
CA GLU A 87 14.63 18.85 -14.49
C GLU A 87 13.25 19.51 -14.45
N GLU A 88 12.31 18.95 -13.68
CA GLU A 88 10.98 19.51 -13.47
C GLU A 88 11.02 20.84 -12.68
N LEU A 89 11.72 20.87 -11.54
CA LEU A 89 11.92 22.06 -10.73
C LEU A 89 12.84 23.11 -11.40
N SER A 90 13.54 22.69 -12.47
CA SER A 90 14.25 23.47 -13.50
C SER A 90 13.50 24.70 -14.01
N GLN A 91 12.18 24.55 -14.10
CA GLN A 91 11.30 25.51 -14.76
C GLN A 91 11.19 26.80 -13.94
N ARG A 92 11.13 27.95 -14.63
CA ARG A 92 11.20 29.30 -14.02
C ARG A 92 10.24 29.49 -12.85
N ILE A 93 9.04 28.90 -12.94
CA ILE A 93 7.98 28.99 -11.91
C ILE A 93 8.32 28.25 -10.61
N TYR A 94 9.27 27.30 -10.62
CA TYR A 94 9.62 26.46 -9.48
C TYR A 94 11.01 26.72 -8.88
N LEU A 95 11.75 27.71 -9.39
CA LEU A 95 13.11 28.02 -8.95
C LEU A 95 13.26 28.21 -7.42
N PRO A 96 12.33 28.86 -6.69
CA PRO A 96 12.42 28.96 -5.23
C PRO A 96 12.34 27.58 -4.54
N HIS A 97 11.52 26.68 -5.07
CA HIS A 97 11.34 25.32 -4.55
C HIS A 97 12.56 24.44 -4.86
N LEU A 98 13.25 24.68 -5.97
CA LEU A 98 14.48 23.96 -6.32
C LEU A 98 15.58 24.12 -5.27
N LYS A 99 15.74 25.33 -4.71
CA LYS A 99 16.68 25.59 -3.61
C LYS A 99 16.33 24.76 -2.39
N SER A 100 15.05 24.72 -2.02
CA SER A 100 14.55 23.94 -0.88
C SER A 100 14.72 22.44 -1.09
N TYR A 101 14.47 21.95 -2.31
CA TYR A 101 14.68 20.56 -2.68
C TYR A 101 16.15 20.14 -2.54
N LYS A 102 17.07 20.98 -3.05
CA LYS A 102 18.52 20.77 -2.89
C LYS A 102 18.91 20.70 -1.40
N ALA A 103 18.44 21.66 -0.60
CA ALA A 103 18.75 21.73 0.82
C ALA A 103 18.25 20.49 1.58
N LEU A 104 17.02 20.01 1.29
CA LEU A 104 16.49 18.75 1.84
C LEU A 104 17.43 17.57 1.55
N LEU A 105 17.82 17.37 0.30
CA LEU A 105 18.72 16.27 -0.10
C LEU A 105 20.06 16.35 0.63
N GLU A 106 20.67 17.55 0.67
CA GLU A 106 21.98 17.74 1.29
C GLU A 106 21.95 17.55 2.80
N ILE A 107 20.97 18.11 3.49
CA ILE A 107 20.85 18.00 4.96
C ILE A 107 20.56 16.55 5.35
N LEU A 108 19.63 15.87 4.67
CA LEU A 108 19.34 14.47 4.94
C LEU A 108 20.57 13.57 4.70
N ALA A 109 21.35 13.83 3.65
CA ALA A 109 22.59 13.09 3.40
C ALA A 109 23.68 13.37 4.45
N LYS A 110 23.85 14.63 4.87
CA LYS A 110 24.78 15.02 5.94
C LYS A 110 24.41 14.40 7.29
N LYS A 111 23.11 14.30 7.60
CA LYS A 111 22.56 13.66 8.81
C LYS A 111 22.41 12.13 8.67
N ARG A 112 22.88 11.55 7.56
CA ARG A 112 22.91 10.11 7.26
C ARG A 112 21.53 9.43 7.24
N CYS A 113 20.52 10.11 6.71
CA CYS A 113 19.16 9.56 6.51
C CYS A 113 19.08 8.74 5.21
N PHE A 114 20.00 7.80 5.00
CA PHE A 114 20.10 7.07 3.73
C PHE A 114 18.92 6.13 3.47
N ASP A 115 18.35 5.51 4.51
CA ASP A 115 17.17 4.67 4.36
C ASP A 115 15.98 5.47 3.79
N LEU A 116 15.85 6.73 4.21
CA LEU A 116 14.87 7.68 3.68
C LEU A 116 15.18 8.06 2.23
N LEU A 117 16.44 8.37 1.92
CA LEU A 117 16.87 8.78 0.58
C LEU A 117 16.88 7.64 -0.45
N GLN A 118 16.99 6.39 -0.01
CA GLN A 118 16.95 5.20 -0.88
C GLN A 118 15.53 4.66 -1.06
N ASN A 119 14.63 4.91 -0.11
CA ASN A 119 13.23 4.53 -0.26
C ASN A 119 12.53 5.45 -1.29
N TYR A 120 12.00 4.83 -2.34
CA TYR A 120 11.39 5.56 -3.46
C TYR A 120 10.22 6.46 -3.03
N GLU A 121 9.34 6.01 -2.14
CA GLU A 121 8.16 6.79 -1.71
C GLU A 121 8.59 8.05 -0.95
N TYR A 122 9.51 7.93 0.00
CA TYR A 122 10.01 9.07 0.76
C TYR A 122 10.83 10.03 -0.11
N LEU A 123 11.71 9.50 -0.97
CA LEU A 123 12.49 10.31 -1.92
C LEU A 123 11.57 11.11 -2.85
N ALA A 124 10.56 10.47 -3.45
CA ALA A 124 9.59 11.14 -4.32
C ALA A 124 8.82 12.23 -3.57
N SER A 125 8.58 12.03 -2.28
CA SER A 125 7.86 12.97 -1.43
C SER A 125 8.69 14.20 -1.04
N LEU A 126 10.02 14.16 -1.12
CA LEU A 126 10.87 15.34 -0.89
C LEU A 126 10.61 16.46 -1.90
N LYS A 127 10.33 16.13 -3.17
CA LYS A 127 9.90 17.13 -4.16
C LYS A 127 8.60 17.81 -3.72
N LYS A 128 7.63 17.04 -3.22
CA LYS A 128 6.33 17.54 -2.77
C LYS A 128 6.49 18.49 -1.57
N ILE A 129 7.35 18.14 -0.62
CA ILE A 129 7.72 19.02 0.51
C ILE A 129 8.35 20.31 -0.01
N ALA A 130 9.29 20.22 -0.94
CA ALA A 130 9.95 21.40 -1.51
C ALA A 130 8.99 22.33 -2.26
N LEU A 131 8.01 21.79 -2.99
CA LEU A 131 6.94 22.58 -3.64
C LEU A 131 6.05 23.32 -2.63
N LYS A 132 6.06 22.92 -1.35
CA LYS A 132 5.36 23.58 -0.25
C LYS A 132 6.31 24.41 0.64
N SER A 133 7.53 24.70 0.20
CA SER A 133 8.54 25.42 1.00
C SER A 133 8.10 26.81 1.47
N ASN A 134 7.14 27.44 0.79
CA ASN A 134 6.58 28.73 1.23
C ASN A 134 5.81 28.65 2.56
N TYR A 135 5.47 27.44 3.00
CA TYR A 135 4.83 27.17 4.29
C TYR A 135 5.81 26.71 5.37
N PHE A 136 7.12 26.68 5.08
CA PHE A 136 8.11 26.33 6.10
C PHE A 136 8.11 27.35 7.23
N ILE A 137 7.99 26.87 8.47
CA ILE A 137 8.09 27.68 9.69
C ILE A 137 9.50 27.66 10.28
N ARG A 138 10.35 26.72 9.85
CA ARG A 138 11.76 26.59 10.25
C ARG A 138 12.60 26.10 9.08
N GLU A 139 13.82 26.61 8.99
CA GLU A 139 14.80 26.20 7.97
C GLU A 139 15.26 24.75 8.20
N ILE A 140 15.45 24.01 7.10
CA ILE A 140 15.88 22.61 7.14
C ILE A 140 17.27 22.43 7.76
N GLU A 141 18.14 23.42 7.62
CA GLU A 141 19.50 23.43 8.16
C GLU A 141 19.53 23.30 9.69
N THR A 142 18.47 23.76 10.36
CA THR A 142 18.32 23.69 11.82
C THR A 142 17.72 22.37 12.31
N TRP A 143 17.31 21.49 11.39
CA TRP A 143 16.75 20.19 11.75
C TRP A 143 17.83 19.23 12.26
N GLU A 144 17.51 18.52 13.33
CA GLU A 144 18.36 17.50 13.92
C GLU A 144 17.70 16.13 13.88
N ARG A 145 18.47 15.12 13.43
CA ARG A 145 18.01 13.74 13.39
C ARG A 145 17.95 13.17 14.82
N LYS A 146 16.75 12.77 15.25
CA LYS A 146 16.50 12.17 16.58
C LYS A 146 16.36 10.65 16.61
N SER A 147 16.30 10.00 15.45
CA SER A 147 15.97 8.57 15.35
C SER A 147 16.66 7.90 14.17
N HIS A 148 16.95 6.60 14.29
CA HIS A 148 17.35 5.75 13.17
C HIS A 148 16.17 5.19 12.36
N ASN A 149 14.99 5.09 12.97
CA ASN A 149 13.77 4.64 12.28
C ASN A 149 13.27 5.68 11.27
N ILE A 150 13.06 5.25 10.02
CA ILE A 150 12.64 6.07 8.87
C ILE A 150 11.32 6.81 9.10
N THR A 151 10.29 6.14 9.64
CA THR A 151 8.97 6.74 9.89
C THR A 151 9.05 7.83 10.96
N LYS A 152 9.87 7.62 12.00
CA LYS A 152 10.14 8.65 13.02
C LYS A 152 10.92 9.83 12.45
N GLN A 153 11.90 9.59 11.57
CA GLN A 153 12.62 10.67 10.87
C GLN A 153 11.67 11.49 10.01
N TRP A 154 10.81 10.83 9.23
CA TRP A 154 9.80 11.49 8.40
C TRP A 154 8.86 12.37 9.21
N THR A 155 8.31 11.82 10.29
CA THR A 155 7.41 12.53 11.20
C THR A 155 8.07 13.76 11.81
N ASP A 156 9.30 13.62 12.31
CA ASP A 156 10.03 14.72 12.95
C ASP A 156 10.44 15.80 11.92
N LEU A 157 10.80 15.41 10.70
CA LEU A 157 11.10 16.33 9.59
C LEU A 157 9.87 17.18 9.22
N LEU A 158 8.71 16.54 9.00
CA LEU A 158 7.47 17.24 8.67
C LEU A 158 7.05 18.19 9.79
N LYS A 159 7.15 17.73 11.05
CA LYS A 159 6.88 18.55 12.23
C LYS A 159 7.80 19.76 12.29
N HIS A 160 9.09 19.57 12.05
CA HIS A 160 10.07 20.66 12.06
C HIS A 160 9.75 21.71 10.99
N LEU A 161 9.43 21.27 9.77
CA LEU A 161 9.22 22.16 8.64
C LEU A 161 7.89 22.91 8.73
N PHE A 162 6.79 22.29 9.17
CA PHE A 162 5.46 22.87 9.02
C PHE A 162 4.69 23.11 10.32
N ALA A 163 5.05 22.48 11.44
CA ALA A 163 4.16 22.37 12.60
C ALA A 163 4.49 23.32 13.75
N GLU A 164 3.62 24.32 13.92
CA GLU A 164 3.51 25.13 15.13
C GLU A 164 2.62 24.41 16.15
N TYR A 165 1.58 23.72 15.68
CA TYR A 165 0.63 22.96 16.48
C TYR A 165 0.75 21.45 16.25
N PRO A 166 0.37 20.60 17.23
CA PRO A 166 0.39 19.15 17.06
C PRO A 166 -0.50 18.67 15.91
N VAL A 167 0.07 17.86 15.01
CA VAL A 167 -0.65 17.21 13.91
C VAL A 167 -0.79 15.71 14.21
N PRO A 168 -1.94 15.08 13.95
CA PRO A 168 -2.11 13.65 14.16
C PRO A 168 -1.15 12.83 13.29
N ALA A 169 -0.55 11.79 13.89
CA ALA A 169 0.52 11.03 13.23
C ALA A 169 0.06 10.32 11.94
N PHE A 170 -1.21 9.90 11.85
CA PHE A 170 -1.75 9.29 10.62
C PHE A 170 -1.67 10.23 9.41
N LEU A 171 -1.76 11.55 9.64
CA LEU A 171 -1.79 12.55 8.59
C LEU A 171 -0.41 12.76 7.95
N ASN A 172 0.68 12.24 8.54
CA ASN A 172 1.99 12.20 7.89
C ASN A 172 1.96 11.43 6.56
N SER A 173 1.02 10.48 6.41
CA SER A 173 0.79 9.74 5.16
C SER A 173 0.33 10.62 4.01
N ALA A 174 -0.19 11.83 4.27
CA ALA A 174 -0.62 12.79 3.24
C ALA A 174 0.48 13.04 2.19
N TRP A 175 1.72 13.14 2.66
CA TRP A 175 2.88 13.42 1.82
C TRP A 175 3.31 12.23 0.95
N LEU A 176 2.90 11.02 1.31
CA LEU A 176 3.16 9.79 0.55
C LEU A 176 2.07 9.51 -0.51
N THR A 177 1.06 10.38 -0.61
CA THR A 177 0.00 10.30 -1.63
C THR A 177 0.18 11.35 -2.72
N GLU A 178 -0.55 11.22 -3.83
CA GLU A 178 -0.63 12.26 -4.88
C GLU A 178 -1.73 13.32 -4.61
N LYS A 179 -2.45 13.22 -3.47
CA LYS A 179 -3.58 14.10 -3.17
C LYS A 179 -3.13 15.44 -2.60
N ALA A 180 -3.11 16.47 -3.44
CA ALA A 180 -2.69 17.83 -3.07
C ALA A 180 -3.48 18.42 -1.89
N ASN A 181 -4.78 18.12 -1.79
CA ASN A 181 -5.62 18.58 -0.68
C ASN A 181 -5.19 17.95 0.65
N TYR A 182 -4.76 16.69 0.68
CA TYR A 182 -4.29 16.05 1.93
C TYR A 182 -2.99 16.69 2.44
N MET A 183 -2.06 17.04 1.55
CA MET A 183 -0.88 17.80 1.94
C MET A 183 -1.25 19.19 2.48
N GLN A 184 -2.24 19.84 1.85
CA GLN A 184 -2.76 21.12 2.36
C GLN A 184 -3.41 20.95 3.74
N TRP A 185 -4.15 19.87 3.98
CA TRP A 185 -4.72 19.59 5.30
C TRP A 185 -3.66 19.43 6.38
N TYR A 186 -2.54 18.76 6.06
CA TYR A 186 -1.42 18.67 6.98
C TYR A 186 -0.94 20.07 7.38
N ILE A 187 -0.66 20.93 6.40
CA ILE A 187 -0.19 22.31 6.62
C ILE A 187 -1.22 23.12 7.41
N ASP A 188 -2.48 23.09 7.00
CA ASP A 188 -3.55 23.87 7.62
C ASP A 188 -3.66 23.53 9.12
N LEU A 189 -3.66 22.24 9.48
CA LEU A 189 -3.71 21.80 10.87
C LEU A 189 -2.40 22.09 11.62
N ALA A 190 -1.26 21.92 10.96
CA ALA A 190 0.06 22.23 11.51
C ALA A 190 0.20 23.72 11.91
N GLN A 191 -0.57 24.59 11.25
CA GLN A 191 -0.64 26.03 11.47
C GLN A 191 -1.90 26.47 12.24
N GLY A 192 -2.61 25.54 12.89
CA GLY A 192 -3.68 25.86 13.84
C GLY A 192 -5.07 26.07 13.22
N ASN A 193 -5.26 25.77 11.93
CA ASN A 193 -6.61 25.78 11.36
C ASN A 193 -7.46 24.64 11.92
N SER A 194 -8.77 24.87 11.97
CA SER A 194 -9.74 23.86 12.40
C SER A 194 -9.97 22.83 11.31
N VAL A 195 -10.09 21.54 11.67
CA VAL A 195 -10.49 20.44 10.77
C VAL A 195 -11.73 20.79 9.95
N ARG A 196 -12.71 21.51 10.52
CA ARG A 196 -13.93 21.93 9.82
C ARG A 196 -13.73 22.93 8.67
N LYS A 197 -12.55 23.54 8.56
CA LYS A 197 -12.18 24.49 7.50
C LYS A 197 -11.35 23.85 6.39
N LEU A 198 -11.04 22.55 6.51
CA LEU A 198 -10.28 21.83 5.52
C LEU A 198 -11.03 21.78 4.18
N SER A 199 -10.31 21.99 3.09
CA SER A 199 -10.87 22.01 1.74
C SER A 199 -11.30 20.62 1.27
N LEU A 200 -12.37 20.52 0.49
CA LEU A 200 -12.82 19.25 -0.13
C LEU A 200 -13.06 18.11 0.88
N LEU A 201 -13.59 18.43 2.06
CA LEU A 201 -14.07 17.40 2.99
C LEU A 201 -15.23 16.61 2.35
N PRO A 202 -15.28 15.27 2.53
CA PRO A 202 -16.34 14.45 1.94
C PRO A 202 -17.72 14.66 2.58
N PHE A 203 -17.76 15.22 3.80
CA PHE A 203 -18.98 15.54 4.52
C PHE A 203 -18.74 16.68 5.52
N ASN A 204 -19.83 17.29 5.99
CA ASN A 204 -19.77 18.38 6.96
C ASN A 204 -19.31 17.86 8.33
N MET A 205 -18.19 18.39 8.82
CA MET A 205 -17.61 18.01 10.10
C MET A 205 -18.27 18.77 11.27
N THR A 206 -18.83 18.05 12.24
CA THR A 206 -19.25 18.65 13.52
C THR A 206 -18.03 18.96 14.41
N LYS A 207 -18.22 19.72 15.50
CA LYS A 207 -17.14 19.94 16.48
C LYS A 207 -16.63 18.63 17.10
N LYS A 208 -17.53 17.68 17.39
CA LYS A 208 -17.18 16.36 17.92
C LYS A 208 -16.40 15.54 16.90
N MET A 209 -16.82 15.52 15.63
CA MET A 209 -16.08 14.84 14.56
C MET A 209 -14.69 15.45 14.37
N ALA A 210 -14.58 16.78 14.37
CA ALA A 210 -13.28 17.45 14.27
C ALA A 210 -12.33 17.08 15.41
N HIS A 211 -12.84 17.00 16.64
CA HIS A 211 -12.06 16.54 17.79
C HIS A 211 -11.64 15.07 17.63
N ALA A 212 -12.56 14.18 17.28
CA ALA A 212 -12.27 12.76 17.07
C ALA A 212 -11.25 12.53 15.94
N PHE A 213 -11.31 13.30 14.85
CA PHE A 213 -10.32 13.24 13.77
C PHE A 213 -8.91 13.58 14.27
N MET A 214 -8.77 14.58 15.14
CA MET A 214 -7.47 14.93 15.72
C MET A 214 -6.92 13.86 16.69
N GLN A 215 -7.81 13.04 17.27
CA GLN A 215 -7.46 11.97 18.20
C GLN A 215 -7.41 10.59 17.53
N ALA A 216 -7.63 10.51 16.22
CA ALA A 216 -7.76 9.22 15.54
C ALA A 216 -6.47 8.40 15.64
N PRO A 217 -6.57 7.06 15.83
CA PRO A 217 -5.41 6.21 15.99
C PRO A 217 -4.38 6.32 14.85
N SER A 218 -3.10 6.32 15.20
CA SER A 218 -1.99 6.59 14.26
C SER A 218 -1.83 5.54 13.16
N TYR A 219 -2.38 4.34 13.34
CA TYR A 219 -2.32 3.27 12.34
C TYR A 219 -3.37 3.44 11.23
N LEU A 220 -4.33 4.37 11.38
CA LEU A 220 -5.32 4.65 10.34
C LEU A 220 -4.68 5.41 9.18
N ASN A 221 -5.26 5.30 7.98
CA ASN A 221 -5.02 6.25 6.90
C ASN A 221 -6.04 7.42 6.99
N ILE A 222 -5.87 8.45 6.17
CA ILE A 222 -6.71 9.66 6.22
C ILE A 222 -8.20 9.35 5.97
N HIS A 223 -8.51 8.42 5.06
CA HIS A 223 -9.90 8.02 4.78
C HIS A 223 -10.52 7.30 5.98
N GLU A 224 -9.79 6.33 6.55
CA GLU A 224 -10.24 5.60 7.73
C GLU A 224 -10.36 6.50 8.96
N ALA A 225 -9.48 7.50 9.11
CA ALA A 225 -9.54 8.49 10.18
C ALA A 225 -10.76 9.41 10.06
N LEU A 226 -11.15 9.79 8.83
CA LEU A 226 -12.41 10.51 8.59
C LEU A 226 -13.62 9.66 8.96
N ARG A 227 -13.65 8.39 8.55
CA ARG A 227 -14.74 7.46 8.89
C ARG A 227 -14.81 7.18 10.39
N TYR A 228 -13.65 6.99 11.05
CA TYR A 228 -13.53 6.92 12.51
C TYR A 228 -14.13 8.16 13.17
N ALA A 229 -13.70 9.34 12.74
CA ALA A 229 -14.19 10.62 13.27
C ALA A 229 -15.71 10.78 13.10
N GLN A 230 -16.26 10.28 12.01
CA GLN A 230 -17.70 10.29 11.77
C GLN A 230 -18.45 9.40 12.76
N VAL A 231 -18.01 8.16 12.97
CA VAL A 231 -18.62 7.22 13.93
C VAL A 231 -18.58 7.80 15.34
N ILE A 232 -17.39 8.20 15.82
CA ILE A 232 -17.21 8.76 17.16
C ILE A 232 -18.00 10.06 17.31
N GLY A 233 -17.98 10.92 16.29
CA GLY A 233 -18.68 12.20 16.31
C GLY A 233 -20.20 12.08 16.34
N LEU A 234 -20.76 10.97 15.82
CA LEU A 234 -22.17 10.62 15.91
C LEU A 234 -22.55 9.96 17.25
N GLY A 235 -21.57 9.59 18.09
CA GLY A 235 -21.79 8.97 19.40
C GLY A 235 -21.48 7.48 19.47
N GLY A 236 -20.85 6.90 18.44
CA GLY A 236 -20.33 5.54 18.48
C GLY A 236 -19.02 5.42 19.24
N ASP A 237 -18.50 4.20 19.31
CA ASP A 237 -17.24 3.86 19.98
C ASP A 237 -16.17 3.35 18.99
N ASP A 238 -14.96 3.11 19.50
CA ASP A 238 -13.82 2.62 18.71
C ASP A 238 -14.10 1.24 18.09
N TYR A 239 -14.93 0.41 18.75
CA TYR A 239 -15.26 -0.93 18.27
C TYR A 239 -16.18 -0.86 17.06
N LEU A 240 -17.24 -0.05 17.10
CA LEU A 240 -18.08 0.21 15.94
C LEU A 240 -17.26 0.84 14.80
N ALA A 241 -16.37 1.78 15.12
CA ALA A 241 -15.51 2.41 14.12
C ALA A 241 -14.56 1.40 13.44
N TRP A 242 -14.08 0.40 14.18
CA TRP A 242 -13.29 -0.71 13.65
C TRP A 242 -14.06 -1.52 12.60
N TYR A 243 -15.26 -2.00 12.93
CA TYR A 243 -16.06 -2.81 11.99
C TYR A 243 -16.56 -2.00 10.79
N ILE A 244 -16.91 -0.72 10.98
CA ILE A 244 -17.29 0.17 9.87
C ILE A 244 -16.11 0.36 8.90
N ASN A 245 -14.89 0.58 9.42
CA ASN A 245 -13.69 0.67 8.58
C ASN A 245 -13.31 -0.66 7.91
N GLY A 246 -13.58 -1.79 8.55
CA GLY A 246 -13.39 -3.12 7.94
C GLY A 246 -14.43 -3.45 6.86
N SER A 247 -15.58 -2.78 6.85
CA SER A 247 -16.63 -2.98 5.86
C SER A 247 -16.37 -2.24 4.53
N TYR A 248 -17.31 -2.38 3.58
CA TYR A 248 -17.36 -1.55 2.37
C TYR A 248 -17.22 -0.04 2.65
N LEU A 249 -17.70 0.47 3.80
CA LEU A 249 -17.67 1.91 4.13
C LEU A 249 -16.27 2.47 4.41
N GLY A 250 -15.32 1.62 4.80
CA GLY A 250 -13.92 2.02 4.92
C GLY A 250 -13.21 2.20 3.57
N ARG A 251 -13.79 1.66 2.49
CA ARG A 251 -13.21 1.61 1.13
C ARG A 251 -14.07 2.26 0.05
N ASN A 252 -15.23 2.81 0.39
CA ASN A 252 -16.19 3.36 -0.58
C ASN A 252 -15.86 4.76 -1.12
N ASN A 253 -14.74 5.38 -0.73
CA ASN A 253 -14.37 6.74 -1.12
C ASN A 253 -15.45 7.79 -0.85
N PHE A 254 -16.27 7.59 0.19
CA PHE A 254 -17.41 8.45 0.54
C PHE A 254 -18.44 8.62 -0.60
N VAL A 255 -18.56 7.64 -1.50
CA VAL A 255 -19.62 7.63 -2.52
C VAL A 255 -20.97 7.46 -1.84
N ASN A 256 -21.94 8.33 -2.16
CA ASN A 256 -23.28 8.39 -1.53
C ASN A 256 -23.23 8.69 -0.01
N GLU A 257 -22.30 9.54 0.41
CA GLU A 257 -22.04 9.80 1.84
C GLU A 257 -23.23 10.32 2.63
N ARG A 258 -24.17 11.03 1.99
CA ARG A 258 -25.40 11.45 2.66
C ARG A 258 -26.20 10.24 3.19
N PHE A 259 -26.35 9.21 2.36
CA PHE A 259 -27.05 7.98 2.73
C PHE A 259 -26.21 7.16 3.73
N TRP A 260 -24.90 7.01 3.50
CA TRP A 260 -24.07 6.25 4.42
C TRP A 260 -23.91 6.91 5.79
N GLY A 261 -24.00 8.24 5.87
CA GLY A 261 -24.12 8.95 7.14
C GLY A 261 -25.36 8.54 7.93
N GLU A 262 -26.51 8.39 7.28
CA GLU A 262 -27.75 7.89 7.91
C GLU A 262 -27.61 6.43 8.38
N VAL A 263 -26.92 5.60 7.59
CA VAL A 263 -26.65 4.19 7.95
C VAL A 263 -25.71 4.08 9.15
N ILE A 264 -24.65 4.89 9.19
CA ILE A 264 -23.74 4.94 10.34
C ILE A 264 -24.48 5.43 11.58
N GLU A 265 -25.28 6.48 11.46
CA GLU A 265 -26.11 6.97 12.56
C GLU A 265 -27.11 5.91 13.04
N PHE A 266 -27.68 5.12 12.13
CA PHE A 266 -28.52 3.97 12.47
C PHE A 266 -27.76 2.93 13.31
N PHE A 267 -26.54 2.55 12.92
CA PHE A 267 -25.72 1.63 13.71
C PHE A 267 -25.34 2.19 15.07
N VAL A 268 -24.99 3.47 15.15
CA VAL A 268 -24.68 4.14 16.43
C VAL A 268 -25.89 4.11 17.38
N LYS A 269 -27.10 4.28 16.85
CA LYS A 269 -28.35 4.27 17.65
C LYS A 269 -28.92 2.88 17.91
N ALA A 270 -28.36 1.83 17.31
CA ALA A 270 -28.91 0.48 17.36
C ALA A 270 -28.81 -0.20 18.74
N GLY A 271 -27.97 0.30 19.65
CA GLY A 271 -27.70 -0.33 20.94
C GLY A 271 -26.83 -1.58 20.79
N MET A 272 -27.11 -2.62 21.58
CA MET A 272 -26.33 -3.86 21.57
C MET A 272 -26.75 -4.78 20.42
N PHE A 273 -25.80 -5.13 19.56
CA PHE A 273 -25.94 -6.15 18.53
C PHE A 273 -24.57 -6.77 18.20
N ASP A 274 -24.57 -7.88 17.48
CA ASP A 274 -23.35 -8.54 17.02
C ASP A 274 -22.68 -7.71 15.91
N MET A 275 -21.59 -7.02 16.26
CA MET A 275 -20.85 -6.13 15.36
C MET A 275 -20.16 -6.89 14.23
N GLU A 276 -19.92 -8.21 14.37
CA GLU A 276 -19.37 -9.03 13.29
C GLU A 276 -20.32 -9.10 12.09
N LYS A 277 -21.60 -8.80 12.30
CA LYS A 277 -22.61 -8.73 11.25
C LYS A 277 -22.61 -7.44 10.46
N ILE A 278 -21.84 -6.42 10.85
CA ILE A 278 -21.80 -5.12 10.14
C ILE A 278 -21.43 -5.30 8.68
N GLU A 279 -20.44 -6.15 8.38
CA GLU A 279 -19.99 -6.39 7.00
C GLU A 279 -21.15 -6.93 6.14
N GLU A 280 -21.80 -8.01 6.59
CA GLU A 280 -22.97 -8.62 5.94
C GLU A 280 -24.14 -7.63 5.80
N MET A 281 -24.39 -6.83 6.84
CA MET A 281 -25.47 -5.85 6.85
C MET A 281 -25.20 -4.68 5.91
N VAL A 282 -23.97 -4.17 5.85
CA VAL A 282 -23.58 -3.10 4.93
C VAL A 282 -23.72 -3.57 3.48
N ASP A 283 -23.35 -4.81 3.18
CA ASP A 283 -23.52 -5.39 1.84
C ASP A 283 -24.99 -5.53 1.46
N TYR A 284 -25.83 -6.02 2.38
CA TYR A 284 -27.28 -6.05 2.18
C TYR A 284 -27.85 -4.64 1.92
N ILE A 285 -27.54 -3.67 2.78
CA ILE A 285 -28.02 -2.29 2.66
C ILE A 285 -27.58 -1.67 1.33
N ARG A 286 -26.32 -1.90 0.93
CA ARG A 286 -25.79 -1.46 -0.36
C ARG A 286 -26.60 -2.03 -1.52
N GLU A 287 -26.89 -3.32 -1.51
CA GLU A 287 -27.66 -3.97 -2.56
C GLU A 287 -29.08 -3.41 -2.65
N GLN A 288 -29.74 -3.18 -1.50
CA GLN A 288 -31.06 -2.56 -1.49
C GLN A 288 -31.04 -1.12 -2.04
N TYR A 289 -30.02 -0.34 -1.71
CA TYR A 289 -29.85 1.02 -2.20
C TYR A 289 -29.55 1.08 -3.70
N ILE A 290 -28.80 0.11 -4.24
CA ILE A 290 -28.55 0.00 -5.69
C ILE A 290 -29.85 -0.33 -6.44
N GLN A 291 -30.67 -1.24 -5.91
CA GLN A 291 -31.95 -1.61 -6.52
C GLN A 291 -32.99 -0.50 -6.43
N ASN A 292 -32.96 0.26 -5.33
CA ASN A 292 -33.86 1.38 -5.10
C ASN A 292 -33.13 2.50 -4.35
N ASN A 293 -32.81 3.59 -5.06
CA ASN A 293 -32.12 4.75 -4.50
C ASN A 293 -32.95 5.53 -3.45
N ALA A 294 -34.24 5.22 -3.28
CA ALA A 294 -35.09 5.74 -2.22
C ALA A 294 -35.04 4.89 -0.93
N TYR A 295 -34.25 3.80 -0.90
CA TYR A 295 -34.07 2.98 0.29
C TYR A 295 -33.54 3.83 1.46
N SER A 296 -34.17 3.70 2.63
CA SER A 296 -33.83 4.44 3.84
C SER A 296 -33.88 3.56 5.07
N MET A 297 -33.13 3.99 6.10
CA MET A 297 -33.12 3.36 7.43
C MET A 297 -34.29 3.81 8.31
N LYS A 298 -35.09 4.80 7.87
CA LYS A 298 -36.24 5.31 8.62
C LYS A 298 -37.26 4.19 8.88
N GLY A 299 -37.65 4.02 10.15
CA GLY A 299 -38.63 3.01 10.58
C GLY A 299 -38.08 1.59 10.68
N ARG A 300 -36.76 1.38 10.49
CA ARG A 300 -36.12 0.08 10.63
C ARG A 300 -35.52 -0.08 12.02
N THR A 301 -35.46 -1.31 12.51
CA THR A 301 -34.72 -1.71 13.71
C THR A 301 -33.53 -2.58 13.32
N ILE A 302 -32.50 -2.63 14.17
CA ILE A 302 -31.32 -3.47 13.94
C ILE A 302 -31.70 -4.94 13.69
N ASN A 303 -32.63 -5.47 14.50
CA ASN A 303 -33.13 -6.84 14.38
C ASN A 303 -33.89 -7.07 13.06
N SER A 304 -34.66 -6.08 12.58
CA SER A 304 -35.33 -6.19 11.28
C SER A 304 -34.33 -6.22 10.13
N VAL A 305 -33.27 -5.39 10.19
CA VAL A 305 -32.24 -5.37 9.14
C VAL A 305 -31.46 -6.67 9.18
N LEU A 306 -31.03 -7.14 10.35
CA LEU A 306 -30.32 -8.40 10.50
C LEU A 306 -31.15 -9.58 9.95
N ARG A 307 -32.44 -9.66 10.29
CA ARG A 307 -33.35 -10.67 9.73
C ARG A 307 -33.42 -10.58 8.20
N GLN A 308 -33.57 -9.38 7.64
CA GLN A 308 -33.62 -9.18 6.19
C GLN A 308 -32.29 -9.50 5.51
N THR A 309 -31.15 -9.22 6.14
CA THR A 309 -29.82 -9.64 5.68
C THR A 309 -29.73 -11.16 5.60
N LEU A 310 -30.17 -11.86 6.65
CA LEU A 310 -30.20 -13.34 6.67
C LEU A 310 -31.15 -13.92 5.62
N GLU A 311 -32.36 -13.36 5.47
CA GLU A 311 -33.31 -13.74 4.43
C GLU A 311 -32.74 -13.48 3.03
N TRP A 312 -32.14 -12.31 2.80
CA TRP A 312 -31.47 -11.96 1.55
C TRP A 312 -30.38 -12.97 1.22
N HIS A 313 -29.51 -13.31 2.16
CA HIS A 313 -28.51 -14.36 1.99
C HIS A 313 -29.14 -15.73 1.62
N GLN A 314 -30.25 -16.12 2.24
CA GLN A 314 -30.98 -17.34 1.86
C GLN A 314 -31.54 -17.25 0.43
N THR A 315 -32.11 -16.09 0.04
CA THR A 315 -32.64 -15.89 -1.31
C THR A 315 -31.55 -15.87 -2.38
N LEU A 316 -30.39 -15.29 -2.08
CA LEU A 316 -29.22 -15.33 -2.94
C LEU A 316 -28.82 -16.78 -3.18
N ASN A 317 -28.64 -17.58 -2.12
CA ASN A 317 -28.34 -19.01 -2.25
C ASN A 317 -29.36 -19.74 -3.15
N ARG A 318 -30.66 -19.40 -3.08
CA ARG A 318 -31.71 -19.98 -3.93
C ARG A 318 -31.72 -19.45 -5.37
N ARG A 319 -31.51 -18.15 -5.59
CA ARG A 319 -31.46 -17.51 -6.91
C ARG A 319 -30.18 -17.89 -7.66
N PHE A 320 -29.06 -18.00 -6.97
CA PHE A 320 -27.80 -18.49 -7.54
C PHE A 320 -27.95 -19.93 -8.03
N ASN A 321 -28.74 -20.78 -7.36
CA ASN A 321 -29.08 -22.10 -7.90
C ASN A 321 -29.91 -22.07 -9.20
N ARG A 322 -30.41 -20.89 -9.63
CA ARG A 322 -31.23 -20.70 -10.85
C ARG A 322 -30.64 -19.69 -11.86
N GLY A 323 -29.61 -18.92 -11.50
CA GLY A 323 -28.99 -17.85 -12.31
C GLY A 323 -27.76 -18.31 -13.12
N GLY A 324 -27.34 -17.48 -14.07
CA GLY A 324 -26.32 -17.79 -15.09
C GLY A 324 -24.96 -18.23 -14.54
N ASN A 325 -24.30 -19.14 -15.26
CA ASN A 325 -22.98 -19.66 -14.92
C ASN A 325 -21.90 -18.81 -15.59
N TYR A 326 -21.41 -17.77 -14.91
CA TYR A 326 -20.24 -17.03 -15.36
C TYR A 326 -18.97 -17.84 -15.15
N VAL A 327 -18.07 -17.76 -16.12
CA VAL A 327 -16.68 -18.19 -16.06
C VAL A 327 -15.84 -16.98 -16.45
N TRP A 328 -14.72 -16.74 -15.77
CA TRP A 328 -13.82 -15.61 -16.05
C TRP A 328 -12.37 -16.07 -16.17
N LYS A 329 -11.56 -15.21 -16.80
CA LYS A 329 -10.11 -15.43 -16.89
C LYS A 329 -9.46 -15.16 -15.54
N THR A 330 -8.32 -15.79 -15.30
CA THR A 330 -7.50 -15.50 -14.12
C THR A 330 -7.15 -14.02 -14.02
N CYS A 331 -7.10 -13.51 -12.79
CA CYS A 331 -6.62 -12.17 -12.49
C CYS A 331 -5.10 -12.00 -12.64
N GLY A 332 -4.36 -13.08 -12.91
CA GLY A 332 -2.90 -13.07 -13.13
C GLY A 332 -2.07 -13.07 -11.86
N ILE A 333 -2.69 -13.26 -10.69
CA ILE A 333 -2.00 -13.53 -9.43
C ILE A 333 -1.80 -15.04 -9.33
N GLU A 334 -0.55 -15.50 -9.22
CA GLU A 334 -0.28 -16.93 -9.12
C GLU A 334 -0.70 -17.49 -7.76
N GLY A 335 -1.11 -18.76 -7.78
CA GLY A 335 -1.43 -19.51 -6.57
C GLY A 335 -0.22 -19.75 -5.67
N PHE A 336 -0.42 -20.56 -4.65
CA PHE A 336 0.61 -20.89 -3.66
C PHE A 336 0.50 -22.34 -3.25
N ILE A 337 1.62 -23.03 -3.16
CA ILE A 337 1.70 -24.38 -2.59
C ILE A 337 2.75 -24.34 -1.48
N TRP A 338 2.39 -24.91 -0.33
CA TRP A 338 3.28 -25.05 0.82
C TRP A 338 3.15 -26.43 1.43
N GLU A 339 4.27 -27.11 1.63
CA GLU A 339 4.30 -28.47 2.18
C GLU A 339 4.95 -28.47 3.57
N GLU A 340 4.38 -29.22 4.50
CA GLU A 340 4.92 -29.42 5.84
C GLU A 340 4.98 -30.89 6.20
N GLY A 341 6.04 -31.28 6.92
CA GLY A 341 6.25 -32.67 7.34
C GLY A 341 7.10 -33.46 6.34
N THR A 342 7.23 -34.75 6.59
CA THR A 342 8.03 -35.66 5.76
C THR A 342 7.30 -36.99 5.54
N GLY A 343 7.41 -37.49 4.31
CA GLY A 343 6.88 -38.79 3.92
C GLY A 343 5.35 -38.88 4.04
N ILE A 344 4.87 -39.84 4.82
CA ILE A 344 3.43 -40.10 4.95
C ILE A 344 2.72 -38.97 5.74
N LYS A 345 3.42 -38.22 6.61
CA LYS A 345 2.83 -37.12 7.39
C LYS A 345 2.87 -35.76 6.67
N THR A 346 3.04 -35.74 5.36
CA THR A 346 3.07 -34.49 4.60
C THR A 346 1.68 -33.87 4.57
N LYS A 347 1.58 -32.65 5.06
CA LYS A 347 0.41 -31.78 4.92
C LYS A 347 0.70 -30.75 3.85
N MET A 348 -0.14 -30.70 2.81
CA MET A 348 -0.03 -29.70 1.76
C MET A 348 -1.06 -28.60 1.98
N TYR A 349 -0.68 -27.37 1.67
CA TYR A 349 -1.54 -26.20 1.66
C TYR A 349 -1.52 -25.59 0.27
N GLU A 350 -2.71 -25.26 -0.24
CA GLU A 350 -2.86 -24.70 -1.58
C GLU A 350 -3.73 -23.45 -1.54
N ILE A 351 -3.25 -22.36 -2.15
CA ILE A 351 -4.06 -21.17 -2.46
C ILE A 351 -4.29 -21.14 -3.97
N GLN A 352 -5.55 -21.11 -4.37
CA GLN A 352 -5.94 -21.08 -5.78
C GLN A 352 -7.11 -20.11 -6.04
N GLU A 353 -7.14 -19.51 -7.22
CA GLU A 353 -8.22 -18.62 -7.66
C GLU A 353 -9.49 -19.41 -7.96
N LEU A 354 -10.66 -18.86 -7.62
CA LEU A 354 -11.96 -19.38 -8.03
C LEU A 354 -12.41 -18.64 -9.30
N LEU A 355 -12.58 -19.38 -10.40
CA LEU A 355 -12.74 -18.84 -11.76
C LEU A 355 -14.15 -18.97 -12.33
N SER A 356 -15.08 -19.49 -11.54
CA SER A 356 -16.45 -19.71 -11.97
C SER A 356 -17.47 -19.52 -10.88
N THR A 357 -18.70 -19.24 -11.29
CA THR A 357 -19.87 -19.15 -10.40
C THR A 357 -20.07 -20.46 -9.65
N ASN A 358 -19.78 -21.60 -10.29
CA ASN A 358 -19.91 -22.93 -9.67
C ASN A 358 -18.87 -23.16 -8.58
N GLU A 359 -17.63 -22.72 -8.79
CA GLU A 359 -16.58 -22.76 -7.77
C GLU A 359 -16.92 -21.87 -6.57
N LEU A 360 -17.40 -20.64 -6.80
CA LEU A 360 -17.84 -19.76 -5.71
C LEU A 360 -19.01 -20.37 -4.92
N LYS A 361 -19.96 -21.04 -5.60
CA LYS A 361 -21.06 -21.77 -4.94
C LYS A 361 -20.54 -22.92 -4.10
N ALA A 362 -19.61 -23.73 -4.63
CA ALA A 362 -19.03 -24.85 -3.91
C ALA A 362 -18.26 -24.37 -2.67
N GLU A 363 -17.49 -23.29 -2.80
CA GLU A 363 -16.78 -22.64 -1.70
C GLU A 363 -17.77 -22.13 -0.65
N GLY A 364 -18.77 -21.35 -1.05
CA GLY A 364 -19.79 -20.81 -0.16
C GLY A 364 -20.59 -21.89 0.59
N ALA A 365 -20.88 -23.01 -0.07
CA ALA A 365 -21.56 -24.15 0.53
C ALA A 365 -20.71 -24.86 1.61
N LYS A 366 -19.40 -25.01 1.36
CA LYS A 366 -18.43 -25.60 2.30
C LYS A 366 -18.21 -24.70 3.50
N GLN A 367 -17.99 -23.40 3.25
CA GLN A 367 -17.68 -22.41 4.27
C GLN A 367 -18.93 -21.83 4.96
N LYS A 368 -20.14 -22.11 4.46
CA LYS A 368 -21.39 -21.56 5.01
C LYS A 368 -21.42 -20.02 5.02
N HIS A 369 -20.90 -19.41 3.95
CA HIS A 369 -20.92 -17.96 3.73
C HIS A 369 -21.23 -17.59 2.27
N CYS A 370 -21.64 -16.35 2.02
CA CYS A 370 -22.26 -15.95 0.75
C CYS A 370 -21.29 -15.41 -0.31
N VAL A 371 -20.10 -16.02 -0.44
CA VAL A 371 -19.10 -15.61 -1.45
C VAL A 371 -19.61 -15.76 -2.89
N SER A 372 -20.63 -16.58 -3.12
CA SER A 372 -21.29 -16.70 -4.43
C SER A 372 -21.86 -15.38 -4.95
N SER A 373 -22.14 -14.41 -4.07
CA SER A 373 -22.63 -13.08 -4.45
C SER A 373 -21.59 -12.19 -5.14
N TYR A 374 -20.35 -12.64 -5.23
CA TYR A 374 -19.26 -11.90 -5.85
C TYR A 374 -19.09 -12.21 -7.34
N ASP A 375 -19.86 -13.14 -7.91
CA ASP A 375 -19.73 -13.63 -9.30
C ASP A 375 -19.63 -12.51 -10.36
N THR A 376 -20.49 -11.51 -10.26
CA THR A 376 -20.58 -10.39 -11.21
C THR A 376 -19.39 -9.45 -11.04
N ARG A 377 -18.88 -9.28 -9.80
CA ARG A 377 -17.69 -8.47 -9.52
C ARG A 377 -16.42 -9.16 -10.00
N CYS A 378 -16.32 -10.48 -9.81
CA CYS A 378 -15.24 -11.30 -10.34
C CYS A 378 -15.23 -11.30 -11.86
N HIS A 379 -16.39 -11.53 -12.48
CA HIS A 379 -16.54 -11.50 -13.93
C HIS A 379 -16.16 -10.13 -14.54
N LYS A 380 -16.46 -9.02 -13.84
CA LYS A 380 -16.07 -7.66 -14.25
C LYS A 380 -14.63 -7.29 -13.90
N GLY A 381 -13.85 -8.18 -13.29
CA GLY A 381 -12.47 -7.91 -12.89
C GLY A 381 -12.33 -6.85 -11.78
N GLN A 382 -13.36 -6.68 -10.94
CA GLN A 382 -13.32 -5.73 -9.81
C GLN A 382 -12.66 -6.33 -8.57
N CYS A 383 -12.88 -7.61 -8.34
CA CYS A 383 -12.25 -8.38 -7.27
C CYS A 383 -11.91 -9.79 -7.76
N ALA A 384 -11.00 -10.46 -7.09
CA ALA A 384 -10.74 -11.88 -7.28
C ALA A 384 -10.96 -12.63 -5.97
N ILE A 385 -11.48 -13.86 -6.06
CA ILE A 385 -11.69 -14.72 -4.89
C ILE A 385 -10.71 -15.88 -4.97
N PHE A 386 -10.01 -16.13 -3.87
CA PHE A 386 -9.12 -17.25 -3.71
C PHE A 386 -9.60 -18.15 -2.57
N THR A 387 -9.26 -19.44 -2.64
CA THR A 387 -9.49 -20.39 -1.56
C THR A 387 -8.16 -20.94 -1.06
N LEU A 388 -7.99 -20.98 0.26
CA LEU A 388 -6.91 -21.71 0.94
C LEU A 388 -7.47 -23.06 1.38
N LYS A 389 -6.82 -24.14 0.95
CA LYS A 389 -7.14 -25.51 1.33
C LYS A 389 -5.95 -26.17 2.01
N SER A 390 -6.21 -27.19 2.81
CA SER A 390 -5.21 -28.17 3.20
C SER A 390 -5.57 -29.55 2.69
N ASP A 391 -4.55 -30.31 2.30
CA ASP A 391 -4.64 -31.74 2.03
C ASP A 391 -3.77 -32.47 3.06
N GLU A 392 -4.43 -33.26 3.90
CA GLU A 392 -3.79 -34.24 4.77
C GLU A 392 -4.24 -35.64 4.35
N PHE A 393 -3.33 -36.45 3.80
CA PHE A 393 -3.63 -37.83 3.41
C PHE A 393 -4.79 -37.98 2.40
N GLY A 394 -4.96 -37.03 1.48
CA GLY A 394 -6.08 -36.98 0.53
C GLY A 394 -7.37 -36.41 1.12
N MET A 395 -7.37 -36.05 2.41
CA MET A 395 -8.49 -35.36 3.05
C MET A 395 -8.34 -33.86 2.83
N ILE A 396 -9.05 -33.37 1.80
CA ILE A 396 -9.04 -31.95 1.46
C ILE A 396 -10.03 -31.20 2.34
N GLU A 397 -9.50 -30.28 3.15
CA GLU A 397 -10.27 -29.32 3.94
C GLU A 397 -10.15 -27.91 3.34
N THR A 398 -11.28 -27.23 3.16
CA THR A 398 -11.28 -25.80 2.82
C THR A 398 -11.14 -24.98 4.10
N LEU A 399 -10.10 -24.16 4.19
CA LEU A 399 -9.74 -23.41 5.38
C LEU A 399 -10.31 -21.98 5.35
N ILE A 400 -9.90 -21.18 4.36
CA ILE A 400 -10.22 -19.74 4.26
C ILE A 400 -10.57 -19.36 2.82
N THR A 401 -11.55 -18.49 2.66
CA THR A 401 -11.85 -17.78 1.42
C THR A 401 -11.33 -16.34 1.51
N LEU A 402 -10.63 -15.89 0.48
CA LEU A 402 -9.95 -14.60 0.41
C LEU A 402 -10.60 -13.71 -0.67
N GLU A 403 -10.97 -12.47 -0.35
CA GLU A 403 -11.29 -11.43 -1.34
C GLU A 403 -10.07 -10.55 -1.59
N ILE A 404 -9.70 -10.38 -2.86
CA ILE A 404 -8.67 -9.44 -3.31
C ILE A 404 -9.35 -8.30 -4.08
N ASP A 405 -9.09 -7.07 -3.66
CA ASP A 405 -9.39 -5.88 -4.47
C ASP A 405 -8.29 -5.71 -5.52
N LEU A 406 -8.65 -5.88 -6.79
CA LEU A 406 -7.68 -5.92 -7.89
C LEU A 406 -7.07 -4.56 -8.23
N ASN A 407 -7.77 -3.47 -7.91
CA ASN A 407 -7.27 -2.11 -8.13
C ASN A 407 -6.14 -1.77 -7.16
N SER A 408 -6.30 -2.11 -5.89
CA SER A 408 -5.33 -1.84 -4.82
C SER A 408 -4.35 -2.98 -4.58
N LYS A 409 -4.53 -4.14 -5.24
CA LYS A 409 -3.77 -5.38 -5.00
C LYS A 409 -3.69 -5.74 -3.51
N THR A 410 -4.84 -5.64 -2.85
CA THR A 410 -4.95 -5.83 -1.40
C THR A 410 -5.91 -6.97 -1.09
N ILE A 411 -5.50 -7.91 -0.24
CA ILE A 411 -6.40 -8.86 0.42
C ILE A 411 -7.23 -8.05 1.40
N VAL A 412 -8.53 -7.95 1.12
CA VAL A 412 -9.48 -7.07 1.81
C VAL A 412 -10.43 -7.84 2.71
N GLN A 413 -10.54 -9.15 2.53
CA GLN A 413 -11.34 -10.04 3.38
C GLN A 413 -10.71 -11.43 3.41
N ALA A 414 -10.75 -12.10 4.57
CA ALA A 414 -10.34 -13.49 4.73
C ALA A 414 -11.23 -14.16 5.78
N ARG A 415 -12.10 -15.06 5.34
CA ARG A 415 -13.13 -15.68 6.19
C ARG A 415 -13.10 -17.19 6.05
N GLY A 416 -13.17 -17.88 7.18
CA GLY A 416 -13.37 -19.33 7.22
C GLY A 416 -14.82 -19.69 7.42
N LYS A 417 -15.03 -20.94 7.84
CA LYS A 417 -16.36 -21.50 8.05
C LYS A 417 -17.18 -20.66 9.02
N TYR A 418 -18.41 -20.30 8.63
CA TYR A 418 -19.31 -19.40 9.36
C TYR A 418 -18.74 -17.99 9.58
N ASN A 419 -17.98 -17.46 8.62
CA ASN A 419 -17.34 -16.15 8.69
C ASN A 419 -16.33 -15.99 9.84
N ARG A 420 -15.79 -17.10 10.37
CA ARG A 420 -14.72 -17.04 11.39
C ARG A 420 -13.49 -16.29 10.87
N CYS A 421 -12.77 -15.62 11.77
CA CYS A 421 -11.46 -15.05 11.49
C CYS A 421 -10.41 -16.14 11.20
N MET A 422 -9.31 -15.72 10.55
CA MET A 422 -8.15 -16.58 10.30
C MET A 422 -7.48 -17.03 11.60
N GLN A 423 -7.11 -18.30 11.64
CA GLN A 423 -6.25 -18.87 12.67
C GLN A 423 -4.77 -18.49 12.43
N PRO A 424 -3.89 -18.58 13.45
CA PRO A 424 -2.49 -18.16 13.32
C PRO A 424 -1.74 -18.81 12.15
N LYS A 425 -1.99 -20.10 11.89
CA LYS A 425 -1.37 -20.83 10.79
C LYS A 425 -1.82 -20.31 9.42
N GLU A 426 -3.12 -20.11 9.25
CA GLU A 426 -3.72 -19.58 8.02
C GLU A 426 -3.19 -18.17 7.75
N LYS A 427 -3.12 -17.33 8.79
CA LYS A 427 -2.56 -15.97 8.69
C LYS A 427 -1.10 -15.98 8.24
N HIS A 428 -0.28 -16.91 8.75
CA HIS A 428 1.10 -17.07 8.34
C HIS A 428 1.22 -17.42 6.85
N LEU A 429 0.47 -18.43 6.38
CA LEU A 429 0.47 -18.86 4.97
C LEU A 429 -0.02 -17.76 4.03
N VAL A 430 -1.12 -17.08 4.37
CA VAL A 430 -1.65 -15.96 3.59
C VAL A 430 -0.66 -14.80 3.53
N THR A 431 0.04 -14.50 4.63
CA THR A 431 1.07 -13.45 4.65
C THR A 431 2.26 -13.80 3.77
N LEU A 432 2.71 -15.06 3.80
CA LEU A 432 3.81 -15.54 2.97
C LEU A 432 3.45 -15.50 1.48
N TRP A 433 2.24 -15.95 1.13
CA TRP A 433 1.74 -15.85 -0.24
C TRP A 433 1.62 -14.39 -0.70
N ALA A 434 1.06 -13.52 0.14
CA ALA A 434 0.93 -12.10 -0.18
C ALA A 434 2.29 -11.46 -0.45
N GLN A 435 3.33 -11.80 0.32
CA GLN A 435 4.69 -11.34 0.07
C GLN A 435 5.23 -11.83 -1.28
N ASN A 436 5.07 -13.11 -1.61
CA ASN A 436 5.53 -13.69 -2.88
C ASN A 436 4.85 -13.03 -4.09
N GLN A 437 3.57 -12.69 -3.97
CA GLN A 437 2.78 -12.09 -5.04
C GLN A 437 2.75 -10.55 -5.02
N ASN A 438 3.54 -9.91 -4.13
CA ASN A 438 3.55 -8.46 -3.92
C ASN A 438 2.14 -7.88 -3.63
N LEU A 439 1.33 -8.61 -2.87
CA LEU A 439 0.02 -8.19 -2.39
C LEU A 439 0.14 -7.53 -1.01
N LYS A 440 -0.77 -6.60 -0.73
CA LYS A 440 -0.96 -6.04 0.61
C LYS A 440 -1.99 -6.88 1.36
N VAL A 441 -1.78 -7.09 2.66
CA VAL A 441 -2.81 -7.65 3.55
C VAL A 441 -3.43 -6.49 4.32
N SER A 442 -4.74 -6.30 4.17
CA SER A 442 -5.45 -5.28 4.93
C SER A 442 -5.40 -5.60 6.42
N LYS A 443 -5.22 -4.58 7.27
CA LYS A 443 -5.21 -4.73 8.73
C LYS A 443 -6.57 -5.10 9.33
N TRP A 444 -7.61 -5.03 8.51
CA TRP A 444 -8.99 -5.35 8.87
C TRP A 444 -9.33 -6.84 8.67
N VAL A 445 -8.35 -7.64 8.22
CA VAL A 445 -8.48 -9.03 7.77
C VAL A 445 -8.02 -10.04 8.82
#